data_AF-A0A8J2KWM0-F1
#
_entry.id   AF-A0A8J2KWM0-F1
#
_cell.length_a   1.000
_cell.length_b   1.000
_cell.length_c   1.000
_cell.angle_alpha   90.00
_cell.angle_beta   90.00
_cell.angle_gamma   90.00
#
_symmetry.space_group_name_H-M   'P 1'
#
loop_
_entity.id
_entity.type
_entity.pdbx_description
1 polymer ?
#
loop_
_entity_poly.entity_id
_entity_poly.type
_entity_poly.pdbx_seq_one_letter_code
_entity_poly.pdbx_strand_id
1 'polypeptide(L)'
;MRRLTTLADVLRDMKTTTELPIRSSGFFRKGLRPSKVPLEVRKSFRDKNPRAQLLEFYPSLKDELNSENYKDHFQVSLWREQLQTELTWSAYAMKRIIHQNSEDSHSIEVPRLKEFHPSVIIGDRVRICNPLNSEEMFEGPIRNIIFDDEDLARILVQLPKKFNQNYDGSPCVVQFIPGRASFTRLHFAVKQTVQYRGPEWLFPVSIALREPWISYSEDEDVLQPAFQDKDM
;
A
#
# COMPACT_ATOMS: atom_id res chain seq x y z
N MET A 1 -57.78 10.11 -23.98
CA MET A 1 -57.62 10.89 -22.73
C MET A 1 -56.33 10.46 -22.04
N ARG A 2 -55.25 11.23 -22.19
CA ARG A 2 -53.96 10.99 -21.50
C ARG A 2 -54.06 11.63 -20.12
N ARG A 3 -53.92 10.84 -19.04
CA ARG A 3 -53.85 11.38 -17.67
C ARG A 3 -52.51 12.10 -17.52
N LEU A 4 -52.58 13.38 -17.13
CA LEU A 4 -51.43 14.20 -16.77
C LEU A 4 -50.86 13.69 -15.43
N THR A 5 -49.60 13.27 -15.43
CA THR A 5 -48.84 12.99 -14.21
C THR A 5 -48.62 14.30 -13.46
N THR A 6 -49.01 14.35 -12.19
CA THR A 6 -48.89 15.58 -11.40
C THR A 6 -47.45 15.78 -10.92
N LEU A 7 -47.02 17.03 -10.73
CA LEU A 7 -45.69 17.38 -10.18
C LEU A 7 -45.39 16.67 -8.85
N ALA A 8 -46.43 16.37 -8.06
CA ALA A 8 -46.32 15.63 -6.81
C ALA A 8 -45.94 14.15 -7.00
N ASP A 9 -46.23 13.56 -8.16
CA ASP A 9 -45.86 12.18 -8.49
C ASP A 9 -44.41 12.11 -8.98
N VAL A 10 -43.95 13.11 -9.74
CA VAL A 10 -42.53 13.26 -10.13
C VAL A 10 -41.62 13.50 -8.92
N LEU A 11 -42.06 14.34 -7.98
CA LEU A 11 -41.30 14.64 -6.76
C LEU A 11 -41.30 13.49 -5.73
N ARG A 12 -42.22 12.54 -5.84
CA ARG A 12 -42.24 11.33 -4.99
C ARG A 12 -41.15 10.36 -5.43
N ASP A 13 -40.94 10.20 -6.73
CA ASP A 13 -39.91 9.31 -7.28
C ASP A 13 -38.49 9.79 -6.95
N MET A 14 -38.26 11.11 -6.85
CA MET A 14 -36.94 11.67 -6.50
C MET A 14 -36.53 11.39 -5.04
N LYS A 15 -37.48 11.20 -4.11
CA LYS A 15 -37.19 10.94 -2.69
C LYS A 15 -36.91 9.47 -2.37
N THR A 16 -37.07 8.57 -3.34
CA THR A 16 -36.74 7.13 -3.23
C THR A 16 -35.53 6.73 -4.07
N THR A 17 -34.66 7.68 -4.42
CA THR A 17 -33.29 7.33 -4.77
C THR A 17 -32.56 6.96 -3.49
N THR A 18 -32.79 5.74 -3.03
CA THR A 18 -31.91 5.04 -2.09
C THR A 18 -30.50 5.29 -2.60
N GLU A 19 -29.70 6.04 -1.84
CA GLU A 19 -28.29 6.28 -2.13
C GLU A 19 -27.61 4.92 -2.24
N LEU A 20 -27.58 4.39 -3.47
CA LEU A 20 -26.73 3.26 -3.76
C LEU A 20 -25.32 3.75 -3.43
N PRO A 21 -24.56 3.04 -2.58
CA PRO A 21 -23.23 3.50 -2.22
C PRO A 21 -22.47 3.79 -3.52
N ILE A 22 -21.83 4.95 -3.59
CA ILE A 22 -20.93 5.34 -4.68
C ILE A 22 -19.73 4.39 -4.64
N ARG A 23 -19.95 3.15 -5.06
CA ARG A 23 -18.94 2.12 -5.19
C ARG A 23 -19.20 1.49 -6.54
N SER A 24 -18.24 1.70 -7.44
CA SER A 24 -18.24 1.03 -8.72
C SER A 24 -18.43 -0.48 -8.50
N SER A 25 -19.25 -1.10 -9.33
CA SER A 25 -19.61 -2.52 -9.29
C SER A 25 -18.40 -3.47 -9.40
N GLY A 26 -17.20 -2.93 -9.63
CA GLY A 26 -15.93 -3.65 -9.72
C GLY A 26 -15.03 -3.60 -8.48
N PHE A 27 -15.45 -3.05 -7.34
CA PHE A 27 -14.62 -3.11 -6.12
C PHE A 27 -14.53 -4.57 -5.61
N PHE A 28 -13.42 -5.21 -6.00
CA PHE A 28 -13.07 -6.59 -5.67
C PHE A 28 -13.17 -6.87 -4.16
N ARG A 29 -14.12 -7.73 -3.77
CA ARG A 29 -14.22 -8.27 -2.39
C ARG A 29 -13.11 -9.28 -2.05
N LYS A 30 -12.32 -9.71 -3.03
CA LYS A 30 -11.18 -10.62 -2.84
C LYS A 30 -9.89 -9.81 -2.86
N GLY A 31 -9.11 -9.89 -1.78
CA GLY A 31 -7.81 -9.24 -1.69
C GLY A 31 -6.93 -9.59 -2.90
N LEU A 32 -6.19 -8.60 -3.39
CA LEU A 32 -5.26 -8.79 -4.50
C LEU A 32 -4.24 -9.88 -4.15
N ARG A 33 -4.01 -10.81 -5.07
CA ARG A 33 -2.98 -11.83 -4.86
C ARG A 33 -1.61 -11.17 -4.97
N PRO A 34 -0.69 -11.42 -4.02
CA PRO A 34 0.65 -10.87 -4.09
C PRO A 34 1.37 -11.37 -5.34
N SER A 35 2.06 -10.44 -6.01
CA SER A 35 2.94 -10.76 -7.14
C SER A 35 4.12 -11.57 -6.62
N LYS A 36 4.43 -12.71 -7.25
CA LYS A 36 5.64 -13.46 -6.96
C LYS A 36 6.76 -12.93 -7.84
N VAL A 37 7.89 -12.58 -7.23
CA VAL A 37 9.10 -12.19 -7.98
C VAL A 37 9.60 -13.38 -8.81
N PRO A 38 9.76 -13.23 -10.14
CA PRO A 38 10.29 -14.27 -11.01
C PRO A 38 11.69 -14.74 -10.60
N LEU A 39 12.02 -15.98 -10.93
CA LEU A 39 13.31 -16.58 -10.57
C LEU A 39 14.46 -15.92 -11.32
N GLU A 40 14.22 -15.47 -12.54
CA GLU A 40 15.14 -14.76 -13.42
C GLU A 40 15.59 -13.46 -12.78
N VAL A 41 14.63 -12.66 -12.29
CA VAL A 41 14.93 -11.42 -11.56
C VAL A 41 15.72 -11.70 -10.30
N ARG A 42 15.33 -12.72 -9.51
CA ARG A 42 16.09 -13.13 -8.31
C ARG A 42 17.51 -13.60 -8.61
N LYS A 43 17.71 -14.36 -9.69
CA LYS A 43 19.02 -14.81 -10.16
C LYS A 43 19.88 -13.61 -10.56
N SER A 44 19.34 -12.71 -11.37
CA SER A 44 20.04 -11.49 -11.78
C SER A 44 20.48 -10.64 -10.58
N PHE A 45 19.64 -10.54 -9.55
CA PHE A 45 19.95 -9.74 -8.37
C PHE A 45 21.13 -10.29 -7.54
N ARG A 46 21.43 -11.59 -7.64
CA ARG A 46 22.55 -12.26 -6.94
C ARG A 46 23.84 -12.32 -7.77
N ASP A 47 23.77 -11.92 -9.04
CA ASP A 47 24.92 -11.96 -9.94
C ASP A 47 25.97 -10.90 -9.55
N LYS A 48 27.22 -11.10 -9.99
CA LYS A 48 28.30 -10.09 -9.91
C LYS A 48 27.95 -8.84 -10.71
N ASN A 49 27.26 -8.99 -11.85
CA ASN A 49 26.77 -7.87 -12.65
C ASN A 49 25.24 -7.94 -12.82
N PRO A 50 24.48 -7.45 -11.83
CA PRO A 50 23.03 -7.64 -11.80
C PRO A 50 22.31 -6.94 -12.96
N ARG A 51 22.86 -5.81 -13.45
CA ARG A 51 22.28 -5.09 -14.58
C ARG A 51 22.46 -5.87 -15.88
N ALA A 52 23.65 -6.36 -16.19
CA ALA A 52 23.90 -7.11 -17.42
C ALA A 52 23.04 -8.37 -17.50
N GLN A 53 22.99 -9.14 -16.40
CA GLN A 53 22.20 -10.37 -16.33
C GLN A 53 20.69 -10.11 -16.47
N LEU A 54 20.19 -9.01 -15.88
CA LEU A 54 18.79 -8.62 -16.03
C LEU A 54 18.45 -8.26 -17.47
N LEU A 55 19.34 -7.53 -18.16
CA LEU A 55 19.17 -7.12 -19.56
C LEU A 55 19.27 -8.31 -20.54
N GLU A 56 19.88 -9.42 -20.12
CA GLU A 56 19.86 -10.68 -20.87
C GLU A 56 18.47 -11.35 -20.76
N PHE A 57 17.88 -11.40 -19.56
CA PHE A 57 16.54 -11.96 -19.35
C PHE A 57 15.41 -11.08 -19.88
N TYR A 58 15.59 -9.76 -19.84
CA TYR A 58 14.61 -8.77 -20.26
C TYR A 58 15.24 -7.75 -21.22
N PRO A 59 15.44 -8.12 -22.50
CA PRO A 59 16.08 -7.25 -23.48
C PRO A 59 15.33 -5.92 -23.72
N SER A 60 14.00 -5.92 -23.57
CA SER A 60 13.13 -4.75 -23.74
C SER A 60 13.43 -3.59 -22.77
N LEU A 61 14.21 -3.85 -21.72
CA LEU A 61 14.72 -2.82 -20.80
C LEU A 61 15.86 -1.99 -21.41
N LYS A 62 16.44 -2.41 -22.54
CA LYS A 62 17.43 -1.62 -23.27
C LYS A 62 16.79 -0.55 -24.15
N ASP A 63 15.56 -0.80 -24.57
CA ASP A 63 14.83 0.07 -25.48
C ASP A 63 14.19 1.24 -24.72
N GLU A 64 13.92 2.33 -25.44
CA GLU A 64 13.15 3.44 -24.87
C GLU A 64 11.73 2.99 -24.51
N LEU A 65 11.21 3.55 -23.42
CA LEU A 65 9.90 3.20 -22.90
C LEU A 65 8.80 3.57 -23.90
N ASN A 66 7.98 2.59 -24.28
CA ASN A 66 6.86 2.70 -25.21
C ASN A 66 5.69 1.83 -24.75
N SER A 67 4.57 1.88 -25.47
CA SER A 67 3.36 1.13 -25.10
C SER A 67 3.54 -0.38 -25.09
N GLU A 68 4.43 -0.92 -25.92
CA GLU A 68 4.67 -2.37 -26.05
C GLU A 68 5.52 -2.89 -24.89
N ASN A 69 6.56 -2.14 -24.48
CA ASN A 69 7.46 -2.55 -23.40
C ASN A 69 7.07 -2.00 -22.01
N TYR A 70 6.07 -1.11 -21.91
CA TYR A 70 5.63 -0.49 -20.65
C TYR A 70 5.41 -1.51 -19.54
N LYS A 71 4.65 -2.57 -19.83
CA LYS A 71 4.31 -3.58 -18.84
C LYS A 71 5.56 -4.24 -18.28
N ASP A 72 6.44 -4.71 -19.14
CA ASP A 72 7.63 -5.45 -18.73
C ASP A 72 8.62 -4.54 -18.01
N HIS A 73 8.78 -3.31 -18.50
CA HIS A 73 9.65 -2.30 -17.89
C HIS A 73 9.25 -2.02 -16.43
N PHE A 74 7.96 -1.73 -16.19
CA PHE A 74 7.49 -1.44 -14.84
C PHE A 74 7.36 -2.69 -13.96
N GLN A 75 6.95 -3.86 -14.49
CA GLN A 75 6.89 -5.09 -13.70
C GLN A 75 8.29 -5.49 -13.20
N VAL A 76 9.29 -5.46 -14.07
CA VAL A 76 10.67 -5.81 -13.70
C VAL A 76 11.26 -4.81 -12.73
N SER A 77 11.04 -3.52 -12.95
CA SER A 77 11.48 -2.47 -12.01
C SER A 77 10.86 -2.65 -10.63
N LEU A 78 9.55 -2.91 -10.55
CA LEU A 78 8.85 -3.17 -9.29
C LEU A 78 9.37 -4.42 -8.57
N TRP A 79 9.64 -5.50 -9.29
CA TRP A 79 10.22 -6.71 -8.69
C TRP A 79 11.62 -6.47 -8.13
N ARG A 80 12.45 -5.66 -8.81
CA ARG A 80 13.77 -5.28 -8.30
C ARG A 80 13.69 -4.42 -7.05
N GLU A 81 12.81 -3.43 -7.06
CA GLU A 81 12.57 -2.58 -5.90
C GLU A 81 12.07 -3.39 -4.70
N GLN A 82 11.18 -4.36 -4.93
CA GLN A 82 10.73 -5.28 -3.90
C GLN A 82 11.89 -6.08 -3.30
N LEU A 83 12.77 -6.66 -4.13
CA LEU A 83 13.93 -7.41 -3.65
C LEU A 83 14.93 -6.52 -2.89
N GLN A 84 15.18 -5.31 -3.39
CA GLN A 84 16.05 -4.35 -2.72
C GLN A 84 15.49 -3.93 -1.37
N THR A 85 14.17 -3.72 -1.28
CA THR A 85 13.48 -3.42 -0.03
C THR A 85 13.60 -4.59 0.96
N GLU A 86 13.36 -5.83 0.51
CA GLU A 86 13.52 -7.04 1.32
C GLU A 86 14.95 -7.17 1.87
N LEU A 87 15.98 -6.89 1.05
CA LEU A 87 17.38 -6.90 1.47
C LEU A 87 17.70 -5.81 2.48
N THR A 88 17.23 -4.59 2.23
CA THR A 88 17.48 -3.43 3.10
C THR A 88 16.88 -3.65 4.47
N TRP A 89 15.64 -4.15 4.54
CA TRP A 89 14.99 -4.50 5.80
C TRP A 89 15.65 -5.68 6.51
N SER A 90 16.19 -6.65 5.76
CA SER A 90 16.98 -7.72 6.34
C SER A 90 18.26 -7.22 7.03
N ALA A 91 18.82 -6.08 6.61
CA ALA A 91 19.98 -5.49 7.26
C ALA A 91 19.64 -4.88 8.63
N TYR A 92 18.38 -4.51 8.85
CA TYR A 92 17.85 -4.01 10.13
C TYR A 92 17.48 -5.14 11.12
N ALA A 93 17.79 -6.39 10.80
CA ALA A 93 17.53 -7.51 11.71
C ALA A 93 18.36 -7.36 12.98
N MET A 94 17.69 -7.40 14.13
CA MET A 94 18.32 -7.23 15.44
C MET A 94 18.45 -8.58 16.14
N LYS A 95 19.57 -8.80 16.83
CA LYS A 95 19.87 -10.05 17.53
C LYS A 95 19.93 -9.81 19.03
N ARG A 96 19.54 -10.83 19.78
CA ARG A 96 19.60 -10.87 21.26
C ARG A 96 18.75 -9.79 21.93
N ILE A 97 17.57 -9.54 21.37
CA ILE A 97 16.61 -8.64 21.99
C ILE A 97 15.84 -9.39 23.07
N ILE A 98 15.86 -8.84 24.28
CA ILE A 98 14.94 -9.19 25.35
C ILE A 98 13.76 -8.22 25.19
N HIS A 99 12.54 -8.75 25.07
CA HIS A 99 11.36 -7.90 24.98
C HIS A 99 10.62 -7.93 26.32
N GLN A 100 9.93 -6.84 26.64
CA GLN A 100 9.09 -6.79 27.83
C GLN A 100 7.66 -7.15 27.45
N ASN A 101 7.08 -8.07 28.22
CA ASN A 101 5.70 -8.49 28.05
C ASN A 101 4.77 -7.49 28.73
N SER A 102 3.76 -7.03 27.97
CA SER A 102 2.51 -6.50 28.50
C SER A 102 1.39 -7.50 28.19
N GLU A 103 0.26 -7.42 28.90
CA GLU A 103 -0.82 -8.42 28.84
C GLU A 103 -1.27 -8.78 27.40
N ASP A 104 -1.26 -7.80 26.48
CA ASP A 104 -1.75 -7.94 25.10
C ASP A 104 -0.75 -7.56 24.00
N SER A 105 0.44 -7.10 24.35
CA SER A 105 1.44 -6.65 23.37
C SER A 105 2.88 -6.77 23.89
N HIS A 106 3.82 -6.92 22.97
CA HIS A 106 5.24 -7.01 23.28
C HIS A 106 5.94 -5.72 22.89
N SER A 107 6.65 -5.10 23.83
CA SER A 107 7.46 -3.93 23.54
C SER A 107 8.88 -4.33 23.17
N ILE A 108 9.32 -3.88 22.00
CA ILE A 108 10.68 -4.09 21.49
C ILE A 108 11.35 -2.72 21.35
N GLU A 109 12.50 -2.56 22.01
CA GLU A 109 13.36 -1.39 21.83
C GLU A 109 14.13 -1.51 20.50
N VAL A 110 14.07 -0.45 19.70
CA VAL A 110 14.69 -0.35 18.39
C VAL A 110 15.52 0.93 18.35
N PRO A 111 16.86 0.82 18.33
CA PRO A 111 17.72 1.97 18.16
C PRO A 111 17.64 2.51 16.74
N ARG A 112 17.70 3.84 16.60
CA ARG A 112 17.81 4.59 15.34
C ARG A 112 16.70 4.25 14.34
N LEU A 113 15.50 3.93 14.83
CA LEU A 113 14.34 3.59 13.98
C LEU A 113 14.01 4.69 12.96
N LYS A 114 14.21 5.97 13.32
CA LYS A 114 13.99 7.13 12.44
C LYS A 114 14.87 7.11 11.19
N GLU A 115 16.04 6.48 11.27
CA GLU A 115 16.98 6.38 10.16
C GLU A 115 16.68 5.22 9.21
N PHE A 116 15.69 4.38 9.53
CA PHE A 116 15.35 3.26 8.67
C PHE A 116 14.78 3.77 7.35
N HIS A 117 15.30 3.21 6.26
CA HIS A 117 14.84 3.52 4.92
C HIS A 117 14.68 2.24 4.10
N PRO A 118 13.46 1.90 3.65
CA PRO A 118 12.18 2.59 3.88
C PRO A 118 11.74 2.61 5.36
N SER A 119 10.95 3.62 5.74
CA SER A 119 10.46 3.80 7.11
C SER A 119 9.52 2.69 7.56
N VAL A 120 9.59 2.33 8.83
CA VAL A 120 8.68 1.36 9.47
C VAL A 120 7.41 2.08 9.91
N ILE A 121 6.25 1.53 9.57
CA ILE A 121 4.95 2.10 9.90
C ILE A 121 4.06 1.14 10.71
N ILE A 122 3.03 1.69 11.35
CA ILE A 122 1.99 0.90 12.00
C ILE A 122 1.31 0.00 10.95
N GLY A 123 1.16 -1.29 11.29
CA GLY A 123 0.62 -2.31 10.41
C GLY A 123 1.67 -3.13 9.65
N ASP A 124 2.94 -2.69 9.61
CA ASP A 124 4.05 -3.55 9.19
C ASP A 124 4.20 -4.73 10.14
N ARG A 125 4.90 -5.78 9.70
CA ARG A 125 5.03 -7.01 10.49
C ARG A 125 6.41 -7.17 11.05
N VAL A 126 6.48 -7.79 12.21
CA VAL A 126 7.71 -8.22 12.84
C VAL A 126 7.67 -9.73 12.97
N ARG A 127 8.78 -10.37 12.64
CA ARG A 127 9.03 -11.79 12.89
C ARG A 127 10.02 -11.93 14.02
N ILE A 128 9.69 -12.82 14.95
CA ILE A 128 10.55 -13.17 16.08
C ILE A 128 10.88 -14.65 15.99
N CYS A 129 12.15 -14.98 16.18
CA CYS A 129 12.62 -16.36 16.29
C CYS A 129 13.57 -16.53 17.48
N ASN A 130 13.52 -17.72 18.09
CA ASN A 130 14.47 -18.10 19.12
C ASN A 130 15.82 -18.44 18.46
N PRO A 131 16.96 -17.87 18.90
CA PRO A 131 18.27 -18.16 18.34
C PRO A 131 18.70 -19.63 18.53
N LEU A 132 18.20 -20.32 19.55
CA LEU A 132 18.49 -21.73 19.83
C LEU A 132 17.54 -22.69 19.10
N ASN A 133 16.35 -22.22 18.76
CA ASN A 133 15.36 -22.98 18.00
C ASN A 133 14.78 -22.11 16.88
N SER A 134 15.40 -22.16 15.71
CA SER A 134 14.97 -21.39 14.54
C SER A 134 13.69 -21.94 13.88
N GLU A 135 13.19 -23.11 14.29
CA GLU A 135 11.99 -23.71 13.70
C GLU A 135 10.70 -23.02 14.17
N GLU A 136 10.71 -22.46 15.38
CA GLU A 136 9.59 -21.67 15.90
C GLU A 136 9.76 -20.19 15.54
N MET A 137 9.01 -19.77 14.51
CA MET A 137 8.93 -18.37 14.09
C MET A 137 7.52 -17.82 14.34
N PHE A 138 7.44 -16.68 15.01
CA PHE A 138 6.19 -16.00 15.28
C PHE A 138 6.16 -14.65 14.56
N GLU A 139 5.04 -14.34 13.92
CA GLU A 139 4.83 -13.08 13.22
C GLU A 139 3.67 -12.30 13.82
N GLY A 140 3.83 -10.98 13.93
CA GLY A 140 2.81 -10.09 14.45
C GLY A 140 2.86 -8.70 13.80
N PRO A 141 1.73 -8.00 13.65
CA PRO A 141 1.74 -6.62 13.20
C PRO A 141 2.22 -5.66 14.30
N ILE A 142 2.87 -4.58 13.89
CA ILE A 142 3.17 -3.42 14.72
C ILE A 142 1.86 -2.66 14.96
N ARG A 143 1.46 -2.55 16.22
CA ARG A 143 0.28 -1.79 16.64
C ARG A 143 0.58 -0.33 16.93
N ASN A 144 1.76 -0.06 17.50
CA ASN A 144 2.15 1.28 17.87
C ASN A 144 3.66 1.45 17.83
N ILE A 145 4.10 2.70 17.66
CA ILE A 145 5.51 3.11 17.67
C ILE A 145 5.61 4.31 18.61
N ILE A 146 6.42 4.19 19.65
CA ILE A 146 6.66 5.23 20.66
C ILE A 146 8.12 5.66 20.49
N PHE A 147 8.38 6.94 20.30
CA PHE A 147 9.74 7.48 20.26
C PHE A 147 10.08 8.02 21.64
N ASP A 148 11.01 7.37 22.33
CA ASP A 148 11.44 7.80 23.67
C ASP A 148 12.48 8.91 23.56
N ASP A 149 13.44 8.76 22.63
CA ASP A 149 14.52 9.72 22.36
C ASP A 149 14.76 9.89 20.84
N GLU A 150 15.74 10.71 20.46
CA GLU A 150 16.20 10.86 19.07
C GLU A 150 16.62 9.52 18.45
N ASP A 151 17.39 8.73 19.22
CA ASP A 151 18.01 7.48 18.77
C ASP A 151 17.30 6.22 19.29
N LEU A 152 16.20 6.33 20.02
CA LEU A 152 15.52 5.18 20.62
C LEU A 152 14.01 5.23 20.42
N ALA A 153 13.46 4.14 19.88
CA ALA A 153 12.03 3.93 19.76
C ALA A 153 11.61 2.58 20.35
N ARG A 154 10.42 2.50 20.94
CA ARG A 154 9.76 1.26 21.34
C ARG A 154 8.61 0.95 20.39
N ILE A 155 8.66 -0.22 19.77
CA ILE A 155 7.56 -0.73 18.94
C ILE A 155 6.72 -1.73 19.75
N LEU A 156 5.40 -1.60 19.65
CA LEU A 156 4.45 -2.55 20.25
C LEU A 156 3.97 -3.53 19.19
N VAL A 157 4.28 -4.81 19.37
CA VAL A 157 3.94 -5.88 18.43
C VAL A 157 2.87 -6.78 19.04
N GLN A 158 1.87 -7.12 18.24
CA GLN A 158 0.86 -8.10 18.64
C GLN A 158 1.27 -9.50 18.16
N LEU A 159 1.81 -10.33 19.04
CA LEU A 159 2.20 -11.69 18.72
C LEU A 159 1.07 -12.69 19.00
N PRO A 160 1.11 -13.90 18.40
CA PRO A 160 0.15 -14.96 18.70
C PRO A 160 0.27 -15.42 20.17
N LYS A 161 -0.85 -15.74 20.82
CA LYS A 161 -0.87 -16.21 22.23
C LYS A 161 0.05 -17.40 22.52
N LYS A 162 0.29 -18.26 21.52
CA LYS A 162 1.22 -19.40 21.61
C LYS A 162 2.65 -18.95 21.94
N PHE A 163 3.06 -17.78 21.45
CA PHE A 163 4.35 -17.22 21.77
C PHE A 163 4.45 -16.92 23.27
N ASN A 164 3.44 -16.30 23.87
CA ASN A 164 3.43 -15.94 25.30
C ASN A 164 3.49 -17.15 26.22
N GLN A 165 2.93 -18.29 25.78
CA GLN A 165 2.94 -19.54 26.53
C GLN A 165 4.30 -20.24 26.50
N ASN A 166 5.01 -20.11 25.37
CA ASN A 166 6.30 -20.79 25.16
C ASN A 166 7.51 -19.90 25.48
N TYR A 167 7.31 -18.58 25.64
CA TYR A 167 8.41 -17.66 25.85
C TYR A 167 8.95 -17.74 27.28
N ASP A 168 10.24 -18.06 27.38
CA ASP A 168 10.99 -18.30 28.62
C ASP A 168 11.83 -17.09 29.06
N GLY A 169 11.69 -15.93 28.39
CA GLY A 169 12.55 -14.77 28.62
C GLY A 169 13.89 -14.83 27.87
N SER A 170 14.10 -15.83 27.01
CA SER A 170 15.33 -15.96 26.24
C SER A 170 15.53 -14.81 25.24
N PRO A 171 16.79 -14.43 24.95
CA PRO A 171 17.09 -13.44 23.93
C PRO A 171 16.60 -13.91 22.56
N CYS A 172 15.87 -13.08 21.83
CA CYS A 172 15.31 -13.42 20.52
C CYS A 172 15.99 -12.64 19.38
N VAL A 173 15.79 -13.12 18.15
CA VAL A 173 16.12 -12.39 16.93
C VAL A 173 14.85 -11.77 16.36
N VAL A 174 14.90 -10.48 16.05
CA VAL A 174 13.79 -9.68 15.54
C VAL A 174 14.10 -9.30 14.09
N GLN A 175 13.16 -9.60 13.19
CA GLN A 175 13.24 -9.26 11.78
C GLN A 175 12.03 -8.44 11.38
N PHE A 176 12.26 -7.33 10.69
CA PHE A 176 11.19 -6.52 10.12
C PHE A 176 10.74 -7.10 8.78
N ILE A 177 9.44 -7.12 8.53
CA ILE A 177 8.84 -7.58 7.29
C ILE A 177 8.03 -6.43 6.67
N PRO A 178 8.42 -5.94 5.49
CA PRO A 178 7.73 -4.83 4.85
C PRO A 178 6.32 -5.24 4.40
N GLY A 179 5.38 -4.31 4.48
CA GLY A 179 4.03 -4.48 3.96
C GLY A 179 4.02 -4.83 2.47
N ARG A 180 3.48 -6.01 2.12
CA ARG A 180 3.39 -6.49 0.72
C ARG A 180 2.29 -5.83 -0.11
N ALA A 181 1.39 -5.09 0.53
CA ALA A 181 0.19 -4.54 -0.11
C ALA A 181 0.54 -3.49 -1.15
N SER A 182 1.53 -2.63 -0.89
CA SER A 182 1.95 -1.56 -1.81
C SER A 182 2.45 -2.11 -3.13
N PHE A 183 3.43 -3.02 -3.11
CA PHE A 183 3.91 -3.69 -4.32
C PHE A 183 2.81 -4.47 -5.03
N THR A 184 1.93 -5.14 -4.28
CA THR A 184 0.79 -5.87 -4.88
C THR A 184 -0.14 -4.94 -5.65
N ARG A 185 -0.47 -3.77 -5.10
CA ARG A 185 -1.29 -2.75 -5.76
C ARG A 185 -0.60 -2.16 -6.98
N LEU A 186 0.70 -1.89 -6.89
CA LEU A 186 1.49 -1.36 -8.01
C LEU A 186 1.56 -2.38 -9.18
N HIS A 187 1.87 -3.64 -8.88
CA HIS A 187 1.86 -4.71 -9.89
C HIS A 187 0.49 -4.87 -10.53
N PHE A 188 -0.58 -4.77 -9.73
CA PHE A 188 -1.95 -4.82 -10.23
C PHE A 188 -2.25 -3.61 -11.13
N ALA A 189 -1.93 -2.39 -10.69
CA ALA A 189 -2.14 -1.17 -11.46
C ALA A 189 -1.49 -1.25 -12.83
N VAL A 190 -0.21 -1.64 -12.92
CA VAL A 190 0.50 -1.80 -14.20
C VAL A 190 -0.23 -2.78 -15.13
N LYS A 191 -0.72 -3.91 -14.60
CA LYS A 191 -1.48 -4.90 -15.40
C LYS A 191 -2.84 -4.35 -15.86
N GLN A 192 -3.55 -3.66 -14.98
CA GLN A 192 -4.87 -3.09 -15.28
C GLN A 192 -4.79 -1.96 -16.29
N THR A 193 -3.79 -1.08 -16.18
CA THR A 193 -3.64 0.04 -17.10
C THR A 193 -3.45 -0.42 -18.53
N VAL A 194 -2.58 -1.41 -18.75
CA VAL A 194 -2.38 -2.01 -20.08
C VAL A 194 -3.66 -2.67 -20.59
N GLN A 195 -4.42 -3.33 -19.71
CA GLN A 195 -5.65 -4.04 -20.08
C GLN A 195 -6.81 -3.12 -20.43
N TYR A 196 -6.97 -1.98 -19.75
CA TYR A 196 -8.21 -1.19 -19.82
C TYR A 196 -8.04 0.24 -20.34
N ARG A 197 -6.83 0.83 -20.30
CA ARG A 197 -6.62 2.24 -20.68
C ARG A 197 -6.04 2.40 -22.08
N GLY A 198 -5.34 1.39 -22.60
CA GLY A 198 -4.73 1.41 -23.93
C GLY A 198 -3.50 2.33 -24.04
N PRO A 199 -2.84 2.33 -25.21
CA PRO A 199 -1.60 3.08 -25.46
C PRO A 199 -1.81 4.59 -25.42
N GLU A 200 -2.92 5.10 -25.94
CA GLU A 200 -3.23 6.55 -26.01
C GLU A 200 -3.31 7.22 -24.63
N TRP A 201 -3.67 6.46 -23.59
CA TRP A 201 -3.71 6.97 -22.23
C TRP A 201 -2.33 6.94 -21.56
N LEU A 202 -1.52 5.92 -21.88
CA LEU A 202 -0.18 5.73 -21.31
C LEU A 202 0.86 6.64 -21.98
N PHE A 203 0.74 6.84 -23.29
CA PHE A 203 1.66 7.60 -24.14
C PHE A 203 0.85 8.54 -25.04
N PRO A 204 0.21 9.58 -24.49
CA PRO A 204 -0.61 10.48 -25.26
C PRO A 204 0.24 11.27 -26.25
N VAL A 205 -0.10 11.18 -27.54
CA VAL A 205 0.53 11.97 -28.62
C VAL A 205 -0.19 13.31 -28.80
N SER A 206 -1.47 13.37 -28.45
CA SER A 206 -2.30 14.57 -28.53
C SER A 206 -3.18 14.72 -27.30
N ILE A 207 -3.46 15.96 -26.92
CA ILE A 207 -4.33 16.29 -25.79
C ILE A 207 -5.71 16.63 -26.35
N ALA A 208 -6.71 15.81 -26.02
CA ALA A 208 -8.12 16.10 -26.32
C ALA A 208 -8.80 16.63 -25.05
N LEU A 209 -9.40 17.82 -25.14
CA LEU A 209 -10.20 18.37 -24.04
C LEU A 209 -11.43 17.47 -23.85
N ARG A 210 -11.61 16.96 -22.63
CA ARG A 210 -12.81 16.21 -22.24
C ARG A 210 -13.65 17.09 -21.33
N GLU A 211 -14.97 16.93 -21.46
CA GLU A 211 -15.89 17.50 -20.49
C GLU A 211 -15.55 16.96 -19.08
N PRO A 212 -15.61 17.81 -18.05
CA PRO A 212 -15.31 17.39 -16.70
C PRO A 212 -16.25 16.26 -16.29
N TRP A 213 -15.70 15.24 -15.64
CA TRP A 213 -16.46 14.08 -15.14
C TRP A 213 -17.52 14.47 -14.10
N ILE A 214 -17.36 15.65 -13.51
CA ILE A 214 -18.24 16.22 -12.49
C ILE A 214 -18.55 17.64 -12.94
N SER A 215 -19.81 17.90 -13.25
CA SER A 215 -20.32 19.25 -13.40
C SER A 215 -20.65 19.80 -12.01
N TYR A 216 -19.94 20.83 -11.57
CA TYR A 216 -20.35 21.62 -10.42
C TYR A 216 -21.32 22.68 -10.93
N SER A 217 -22.58 22.63 -10.51
CA SER A 217 -23.43 23.82 -10.49
C SER A 217 -23.14 24.49 -9.16
N GLU A 218 -22.59 25.70 -9.20
CA GLU A 218 -22.70 26.60 -8.06
C GLU A 218 -24.20 26.87 -7.93
N ASP A 219 -24.86 26.22 -6.97
CA ASP A 219 -26.15 26.71 -6.52
C ASP A 219 -25.86 28.13 -6.03
N GLU A 220 -26.48 29.13 -6.68
CA GLU A 220 -26.50 30.47 -6.14
C GLU A 220 -27.25 30.40 -4.80
N ASP A 221 -26.54 30.00 -3.75
CA ASP A 221 -26.96 30.20 -2.38
C ASP A 221 -27.07 31.71 -2.22
N VAL A 222 -28.32 32.15 -2.35
CA VAL A 222 -28.91 33.39 -1.89
C VAL A 222 -27.91 34.19 -1.09
N LEU A 223 -27.22 35.12 -1.77
CA LEU A 223 -26.59 36.26 -1.13
C LEU A 223 -27.73 37.06 -0.47
N GLN A 224 -28.15 36.65 0.73
CA GLN A 224 -28.93 37.52 1.59
C GLN A 224 -28.00 38.71 1.89
N PRO A 225 -28.36 39.94 1.49
CA PRO A 225 -27.55 41.09 1.82
C PRO A 225 -27.57 41.24 3.35
N ALA A 226 -26.47 40.86 3.98
CA ALA A 226 -26.28 40.92 5.43
C ALA A 226 -26.00 42.36 5.90
N PHE A 227 -26.73 43.37 5.41
CA PHE A 227 -26.72 44.73 5.94
C PHE A 227 -28.07 45.40 5.66
N GLN A 228 -29.01 45.25 6.59
CA GLN A 228 -30.05 46.26 6.76
C GLN A 228 -29.40 47.44 7.47
N ASP A 229 -29.20 48.54 6.76
CA ASP A 229 -28.97 49.85 7.38
C ASP A 229 -30.16 50.15 8.29
N LYS A 230 -29.92 50.04 9.60
CA LYS A 230 -30.78 50.63 10.63
C LYS A 230 -30.36 52.09 10.79
N ASP A 231 -30.95 52.96 10.00
CA ASP A 231 -31.04 54.39 10.32
C ASP A 231 -32.50 54.82 10.27
N MET A 232 -33.16 54.73 11.44
CA MET A 232 -34.14 55.65 12.06
C MET A 232 -34.99 54.94 13.11
#